data_AF-A0A8J3JB67-F1
#
_entry.id   AF-A0A8J3JB67-F1
#
_cell.length_a   1.000
_cell.length_b   1.000
_cell.length_c   1.000
_cell.angle_alpha   90.00
_cell.angle_beta   90.00
_cell.angle_gamma   90.00
#
_symmetry.space_group_name_H-M   'P 1'
#
loop_
_entity.id
_entity.type
_entity.pdbx_description
1 polymer ?
#
loop_
_entity_poly.entity_id
_entity_poly.type
_entity_poly.pdbx_seq_one_letter_code
_entity_poly.pdbx_strand_id
1 'polypeptide(L)'
;MRVTRILGTVAAAVALVAGPGLAQPAHAATVTVSGTVSCEYGRAVVGVWVQANSGGSGFASWSAIPGRVNVASYSRAVSSGTVSLHIGCGGTGGSWWGDNWTGGVNVGGNATLNARCYEAAGTGTRCNWPARGATTDRNWFVAGYCTWGAADIWRSRTGSYPGWGGNALDWDTNAAAKGWTVVDTPRARSVVVMEPGATTSSLGHVGWVNHYYLSGGTVYLNITDMNSSGFGVWSTYDRAWKPGYMRFVLAPTP
;
A
#
# COMPACT_ATOMS: atom_id res chain seq x y z
N MET A 1 88.72 -0.94 -9.71
CA MET A 1 88.87 0.28 -8.88
C MET A 1 87.54 0.53 -8.20
N ARG A 2 87.58 0.83 -6.89
CA ARG A 2 86.49 1.36 -6.02
C ARG A 2 85.36 0.42 -5.54
N VAL A 3 85.56 0.07 -4.26
CA VAL A 3 84.61 -0.21 -3.18
C VAL A 3 83.37 0.71 -3.20
N THR A 4 82.19 0.17 -2.87
CA THR A 4 81.21 0.89 -2.03
C THR A 4 80.32 -0.10 -1.26
N ARG A 5 80.38 -0.02 0.08
CA ARG A 5 79.45 -0.64 1.02
C ARG A 5 78.20 0.24 1.14
N ILE A 6 77.00 -0.34 1.28
CA ILE A 6 75.84 0.34 1.84
C ILE A 6 75.11 -0.59 2.83
N LEU A 7 75.06 -0.15 4.09
CA LEU A 7 74.20 -0.66 5.16
C LEU A 7 72.73 -0.33 4.86
N GLY A 8 71.79 -1.20 5.28
CA GLY A 8 70.36 -0.87 5.22
C GLY A 8 69.45 -1.75 6.08
N THR A 9 69.28 -1.36 7.34
CA THR A 9 68.02 -1.36 8.14
C THR A 9 67.12 -2.60 8.17
N VAL A 10 67.05 -3.24 9.34
CA VAL A 10 65.98 -4.15 9.76
C VAL A 10 64.71 -3.35 10.04
N ALA A 11 63.65 -3.56 9.25
CA ALA A 11 62.31 -3.05 9.53
C ALA A 11 61.52 -4.08 10.35
N ALA A 12 61.11 -3.71 11.55
CA ALA A 12 60.21 -4.51 12.38
C ALA A 12 58.77 -4.36 11.86
N ALA A 13 58.17 -5.45 11.41
CA ALA A 13 56.76 -5.51 11.01
C ALA A 13 55.88 -5.58 12.27
N VAL A 14 55.09 -4.53 12.52
CA VAL A 14 54.00 -4.56 13.51
C VAL A 14 52.80 -5.20 12.84
N ALA A 15 52.49 -6.44 13.21
CA ALA A 15 51.27 -7.11 12.78
C ALA A 15 50.06 -6.53 13.54
N LEU A 16 49.19 -5.82 12.83
CA LEU A 16 47.85 -5.48 13.31
C LEU A 16 47.02 -6.78 13.41
N VAL A 17 46.77 -7.23 14.63
CA VAL A 17 45.81 -8.30 14.91
C VAL A 17 44.41 -7.73 14.74
N ALA A 18 43.77 -7.99 13.61
CA ALA A 18 42.34 -7.79 13.44
C ALA A 18 41.60 -8.78 14.34
N GLY A 19 41.17 -8.32 15.51
CA GLY A 19 40.28 -9.11 16.37
C GLY A 19 38.95 -9.36 15.66
N PRO A 20 38.27 -10.50 15.92
CA PRO A 20 36.94 -10.75 15.39
C PRO A 20 35.99 -9.70 15.95
N GLY A 21 35.64 -8.71 15.14
CA GLY A 21 34.57 -7.78 15.44
C GLY A 21 33.28 -8.59 15.58
N LEU A 22 32.72 -8.64 16.80
CA LEU A 22 31.38 -9.15 17.02
C LEU A 22 30.44 -8.31 16.14
N ALA A 23 29.87 -8.93 15.09
CA ALA A 23 28.83 -8.29 14.30
C ALA A 23 27.69 -7.91 15.24
N GLN A 24 27.41 -6.63 15.36
CA GLN A 24 26.25 -6.17 16.12
C GLN A 24 25.00 -6.82 15.53
N PRO A 25 24.06 -7.31 16.35
CA PRO A 25 22.80 -7.83 15.84
C PRO A 25 22.11 -6.71 15.05
N ALA A 26 21.79 -7.00 13.78
CA ALA A 26 21.07 -6.05 12.95
C ALA A 26 19.71 -5.78 13.58
N HIS A 27 19.54 -4.62 14.19
CA HIS A 27 18.25 -4.21 14.75
C HIS A 27 17.27 -3.98 13.61
N ALA A 28 16.10 -4.62 13.68
CA ALA A 28 15.02 -4.39 12.72
C ALA A 28 14.62 -2.91 12.72
N ALA A 29 14.66 -2.28 11.55
CA ALA A 29 14.34 -0.87 11.39
C ALA A 29 12.88 -0.60 11.78
N THR A 30 12.60 0.55 12.40
CA THR A 30 11.21 0.96 12.64
C THR A 30 10.57 1.40 11.33
N VAL A 31 9.43 0.81 10.98
CA VAL A 31 8.65 1.08 9.78
C VAL A 31 7.21 1.41 10.15
N THR A 32 6.53 2.20 9.33
CA THR A 32 5.10 2.48 9.48
C THR A 32 4.30 1.57 8.58
N VAL A 33 3.40 0.79 9.18
CA VAL A 33 2.36 0.05 8.49
C VAL A 33 1.06 0.83 8.61
N SER A 34 0.47 1.16 7.47
CA SER A 34 -0.82 1.86 7.40
C SER A 34 -1.70 1.22 6.35
N GLY A 35 -2.95 1.66 6.26
CA GLY A 35 -3.83 1.22 5.19
C GLY A 35 -5.28 1.40 5.55
N THR A 36 -6.11 0.63 4.89
CA THR A 36 -7.54 0.62 5.16
C THR A 36 -8.01 -0.82 5.27
N VAL A 37 -8.89 -1.09 6.23
CA VAL A 37 -9.51 -2.39 6.42
C VAL A 37 -11.02 -2.29 6.24
N SER A 38 -11.66 -3.37 5.82
CA SER A 38 -13.12 -3.45 5.76
C SER A 38 -13.65 -4.76 6.32
N CYS A 39 -14.79 -4.64 6.99
CA CYS A 39 -15.66 -5.73 7.42
C CYS A 39 -16.75 -5.87 6.34
N GLU A 40 -16.68 -6.93 5.54
CA GLU A 40 -17.42 -7.08 4.28
C GLU A 40 -18.90 -7.48 4.45
N TYR A 41 -19.30 -7.91 5.65
CA TYR A 41 -20.70 -8.21 5.99
C TYR A 41 -21.38 -7.06 6.77
N GLY A 42 -20.74 -5.89 6.78
CA GLY A 42 -21.34 -4.63 7.21
C GLY A 42 -21.22 -4.34 8.70
N ARG A 43 -20.55 -5.19 9.50
CA ARG A 43 -20.30 -4.85 10.91
C ARG A 43 -19.31 -3.70 11.01
N ALA A 44 -19.47 -2.88 12.05
CA ALA A 44 -18.53 -1.80 12.30
C ALA A 44 -17.13 -2.34 12.59
N VAL A 45 -16.09 -1.65 12.08
CA VAL A 45 -14.73 -1.87 12.58
C VAL A 45 -14.67 -1.28 13.99
N VAL A 46 -14.30 -2.11 14.97
CA VAL A 46 -14.19 -1.70 16.38
C VAL A 46 -12.76 -1.77 16.90
N GLY A 47 -11.83 -2.22 16.07
CA GLY A 47 -10.41 -2.21 16.39
C GLY A 47 -9.54 -2.78 15.28
N VAL A 48 -8.31 -2.32 15.23
CA VAL A 48 -7.25 -2.85 14.35
C VAL A 48 -6.02 -3.10 15.19
N TRP A 49 -5.60 -4.36 15.30
CA TRP A 49 -4.36 -4.76 15.94
C TRP A 49 -3.35 -5.20 14.90
N VAL A 50 -2.12 -4.68 15.01
CA VAL A 50 -1.01 -5.07 14.14
C VAL A 50 -0.10 -5.99 14.94
N GLN A 51 0.00 -7.22 14.47
CA GLN A 51 0.90 -8.23 15.01
C GLN A 51 2.20 -8.20 14.20
N ALA A 52 3.33 -7.96 14.84
CA ALA A 52 4.65 -7.92 14.22
C ALA A 52 5.62 -8.85 14.95
N ASN A 53 6.23 -9.80 14.22
CA ASN A 53 7.11 -10.80 14.82
C ASN A 53 8.46 -10.23 15.27
N SER A 54 8.90 -9.13 14.66
CA SER A 54 10.18 -8.47 14.98
C SER A 54 10.06 -7.44 16.09
N GLY A 55 8.87 -7.30 16.69
CA GLY A 55 8.61 -6.35 17.75
C GLY A 55 7.74 -5.19 17.34
N GLY A 56 7.23 -4.55 18.38
CA GLY A 56 6.38 -3.39 18.26
C GLY A 56 4.90 -3.71 18.18
N SER A 57 4.36 -4.94 18.20
CA SER A 57 2.91 -5.27 18.11
C SER A 57 1.97 -4.44 19.00
N GLY A 58 0.70 -4.28 18.57
CA GLY A 58 -0.32 -3.59 19.37
C GLY A 58 -1.49 -3.01 18.56
N PHE A 59 -2.40 -2.34 19.26
CA PHE A 59 -3.48 -1.56 18.62
C PHE A 59 -2.93 -0.42 17.78
N ALA A 60 -3.48 -0.26 16.58
CA ALA A 60 -3.21 0.87 15.69
C ALA A 60 -4.00 2.11 16.11
N SER A 61 -3.52 3.28 15.68
CA SER A 61 -4.42 4.42 15.54
C SER A 61 -5.31 4.16 14.34
N TRP A 62 -6.63 4.23 14.52
CA TRP A 62 -7.59 3.95 13.45
C TRP A 62 -8.80 4.86 13.56
N SER A 63 -9.49 5.06 12.43
CA SER A 63 -10.75 5.81 12.39
C SER A 63 -11.63 5.26 11.28
N ALA A 64 -12.93 5.14 11.57
CA ALA A 64 -13.91 4.77 10.55
C ALA A 64 -13.99 5.87 9.47
N ILE A 65 -14.17 5.45 8.21
CA ILE A 65 -14.41 6.38 7.11
C ILE A 65 -15.80 7.00 7.33
N PRO A 66 -15.96 8.33 7.22
CA PRO A 66 -17.26 8.99 7.36
C PRO A 66 -18.34 8.34 6.49
N GLY A 67 -19.48 8.01 7.12
CA GLY A 67 -20.61 7.34 6.45
C GLY A 67 -20.37 5.86 6.11
N ARG A 68 -19.28 5.25 6.58
CA ARG A 68 -18.92 3.83 6.36
C ARG A 68 -18.31 3.22 7.63
N VAL A 69 -19.15 2.84 8.59
CA VAL A 69 -18.69 2.26 9.86
C VAL A 69 -17.93 0.94 9.71
N ASN A 70 -18.18 0.21 8.62
CA ASN A 70 -17.56 -1.07 8.31
C ASN A 70 -16.21 -0.92 7.58
N VAL A 71 -15.70 0.31 7.40
CA VAL A 71 -14.42 0.59 6.76
C VAL A 71 -13.64 1.57 7.61
N ALA A 72 -12.36 1.27 7.88
CA ALA A 72 -11.51 2.13 8.70
C ALA A 72 -10.12 2.29 8.11
N SER A 73 -9.58 3.50 8.21
CA SER A 73 -8.14 3.75 8.03
C SER A 73 -7.40 3.39 9.30
N TYR A 74 -6.14 2.97 9.18
CA TYR A 74 -5.29 2.69 10.33
C TYR A 74 -3.82 3.02 10.05
N SER A 75 -3.05 3.22 11.11
CA SER A 75 -1.59 3.41 11.05
C SER A 75 -0.92 2.97 12.34
N ARG A 76 0.27 2.37 12.19
CA ARG A 76 1.09 1.93 13.31
C ARG A 76 2.57 1.77 12.97
N ALA A 77 3.45 2.19 13.88
CA ALA A 77 4.87 1.89 13.82
C ALA A 77 5.16 0.49 14.37
N VAL A 78 5.99 -0.28 13.66
CA VAL A 78 6.44 -1.63 14.03
C VAL A 78 7.90 -1.81 13.61
N SER A 79 8.56 -2.84 14.11
CA SER A 79 9.85 -3.26 13.56
C SER A 79 9.66 -3.97 12.22
N SER A 80 10.58 -3.76 11.28
CA SER A 80 10.58 -4.43 9.98
C SER A 80 10.64 -5.95 10.15
N GLY A 81 9.91 -6.65 9.28
CA GLY A 81 9.74 -8.11 9.38
C GLY A 81 8.32 -8.54 9.02
N THR A 82 7.91 -9.71 9.50
CA THR A 82 6.57 -10.23 9.20
C THR A 82 5.50 -9.56 10.06
N VAL A 83 4.46 -9.08 9.39
CA VAL A 83 3.29 -8.42 9.98
C VAL A 83 2.01 -9.12 9.55
N SER A 84 1.08 -9.31 10.48
CA SER A 84 -0.33 -9.65 10.21
C SER A 84 -1.25 -8.63 10.89
N LEU A 85 -2.47 -8.50 10.37
CA LEU A 85 -3.51 -7.64 10.91
C LEU A 85 -4.61 -8.48 11.53
N HIS A 86 -5.12 -8.00 12.65
CA HIS A 86 -6.28 -8.55 13.35
C HIS A 86 -7.35 -7.45 13.39
N ILE A 87 -8.49 -7.69 12.74
CA ILE A 87 -9.56 -6.72 12.57
C ILE A 87 -10.76 -7.16 13.40
N GLY A 88 -11.09 -6.32 14.39
CA GLY A 88 -12.32 -6.43 15.16
C GLY A 88 -13.51 -5.98 14.32
N CYS A 89 -14.36 -6.93 13.90
CA CYS A 89 -15.62 -6.64 13.21
C CYS A 89 -16.78 -6.85 14.18
N GLY A 90 -17.44 -5.78 14.63
CA GLY A 90 -18.53 -5.80 15.60
C GLY A 90 -18.10 -6.04 17.05
N GLY A 91 -19.01 -5.78 17.99
CA GLY A 91 -18.73 -5.76 19.43
C GLY A 91 -18.32 -4.37 19.91
N THR A 92 -17.30 -4.29 20.76
CA THR A 92 -16.75 -3.05 21.30
C THR A 92 -15.22 -3.05 21.22
N GLY A 93 -14.56 -1.91 21.41
CA GLY A 93 -13.09 -1.85 21.37
C GLY A 93 -12.37 -2.75 22.39
N GLY A 94 -13.04 -3.13 23.49
CA GLY A 94 -12.50 -4.04 24.50
C GLY A 94 -12.99 -5.50 24.39
N SER A 95 -13.95 -5.79 23.52
CA SER A 95 -14.50 -7.12 23.32
C SER A 95 -15.04 -7.27 21.91
N TRP A 96 -14.24 -7.89 21.04
CA TRP A 96 -14.58 -8.07 19.63
C TRP A 96 -15.53 -9.25 19.45
N TRP A 97 -16.58 -9.06 18.66
CA TRP A 97 -17.45 -10.15 18.23
C TRP A 97 -16.71 -11.12 17.31
N GLY A 98 -15.95 -10.58 16.35
CA GLY A 98 -15.11 -11.33 15.43
C GLY A 98 -13.71 -10.75 15.38
N ASP A 99 -12.72 -11.61 15.55
CA ASP A 99 -11.28 -11.29 15.47
C ASP A 99 -10.72 -11.89 14.17
N ASN A 100 -10.71 -11.08 13.12
CA ASN A 100 -10.48 -11.55 11.75
C ASN A 100 -9.04 -11.25 11.35
N TRP A 101 -8.27 -12.31 11.07
CA TRP A 101 -6.84 -12.19 10.83
C TRP A 101 -6.53 -12.18 9.32
N THR A 102 -5.47 -11.47 8.94
CA THR A 102 -4.80 -11.66 7.65
C THR A 102 -3.72 -12.74 7.75
N GLY A 103 -3.28 -13.27 6.61
CA GLY A 103 -1.97 -13.93 6.55
C GLY A 103 -0.82 -12.95 6.83
N GLY A 104 0.37 -13.47 7.18
CA GLY A 104 1.56 -12.66 7.38
C GLY A 104 2.14 -12.11 6.07
N VAL A 105 2.67 -10.88 6.09
CA VAL A 105 3.40 -10.25 4.99
C VAL A 105 4.70 -9.63 5.51
N ASN A 106 5.77 -9.72 4.74
CA ASN A 106 7.05 -9.13 5.12
C ASN A 106 7.09 -7.65 4.74
N VAL A 107 7.35 -6.78 5.71
CA VAL A 107 7.51 -5.34 5.50
C VAL A 107 8.95 -4.94 5.79
N GLY A 108 9.68 -4.54 4.74
CA GLY A 108 11.06 -4.03 4.85
C GLY A 108 11.15 -2.51 5.02
N GLY A 109 10.07 -1.80 4.73
CA GLY A 109 9.96 -0.34 4.80
C GLY A 109 8.52 0.08 5.10
N ASN A 110 8.24 1.38 5.03
CA ASN A 110 6.87 1.88 5.17
C ASN A 110 5.95 1.21 4.14
N ALA A 111 4.83 0.67 4.59
CA ALA A 111 3.95 -0.15 3.76
C ALA A 111 2.49 0.23 3.95
N THR A 112 1.77 0.30 2.83
CA THR A 112 0.30 0.39 2.82
C THR A 112 -0.29 -1.00 2.62
N LEU A 113 -0.93 -1.54 3.65
CA LEU A 113 -1.58 -2.85 3.64
C LEU A 113 -3.09 -2.65 3.72
N ASN A 114 -3.78 -2.86 2.59
CA ASN A 114 -5.24 -2.86 2.56
C ASN A 114 -5.74 -4.29 2.81
N ALA A 115 -6.80 -4.46 3.60
CA ALA A 115 -7.38 -5.79 3.83
C ALA A 115 -8.91 -5.76 3.78
N ARG A 116 -9.49 -6.91 3.40
CA ARG A 116 -10.94 -7.14 3.35
C ARG A 116 -11.28 -8.39 4.15
N CYS A 117 -12.15 -8.26 5.14
CA CYS A 117 -12.46 -9.30 6.11
C CYS A 117 -13.86 -9.88 5.90
N TYR A 118 -13.91 -11.18 5.63
CA TYR A 118 -15.15 -11.95 5.48
C TYR A 118 -15.55 -12.50 6.85
N GLU A 119 -16.27 -11.66 7.58
CA GLU A 119 -16.44 -11.72 9.03
C GLU A 119 -17.11 -13.01 9.52
N ALA A 120 -16.64 -13.55 10.64
CA ALA A 120 -17.39 -14.50 11.45
C ALA A 120 -17.07 -14.34 12.93
N ALA A 121 -17.89 -14.94 13.80
CA ALA A 121 -17.69 -14.86 15.25
C ALA A 121 -16.37 -15.54 15.67
N GLY A 122 -15.75 -15.00 16.72
CA GLY A 122 -14.50 -15.50 17.28
C GLY A 122 -13.28 -15.26 16.39
N THR A 123 -12.18 -15.92 16.72
CA THR A 123 -10.87 -15.73 16.06
C THR A 123 -10.70 -16.60 14.82
N GLY A 124 -10.11 -16.06 13.76
CA GLY A 124 -9.66 -16.85 12.61
C GLY A 124 -9.14 -16.03 11.42
N THR A 125 -8.36 -16.68 10.55
CA THR A 125 -7.86 -16.07 9.29
C THR A 125 -8.99 -15.94 8.29
N ARG A 126 -9.53 -14.71 8.18
CA ARG A 126 -10.71 -14.39 7.37
C ARG A 126 -10.55 -13.10 6.58
N CYS A 127 -9.40 -12.44 6.71
CA CYS A 127 -9.07 -11.26 5.95
C CYS A 127 -8.13 -11.61 4.81
N ASN A 128 -8.48 -11.14 3.62
CA ASN A 128 -7.69 -11.30 2.42
C ASN A 128 -6.99 -9.99 2.08
N TRP A 129 -5.72 -10.13 1.69
CA TRP A 129 -5.00 -9.08 0.97
C TRP A 129 -5.66 -8.83 -0.40
N PRO A 130 -5.40 -7.67 -1.05
CA PRO A 130 -5.96 -7.39 -2.35
C PRO A 130 -5.50 -8.44 -3.35
N ALA A 131 -6.45 -9.06 -4.04
CA ALA A 131 -6.19 -10.08 -5.04
C ALA A 131 -5.37 -9.50 -6.20
N ARG A 132 -4.37 -10.25 -6.64
CA ARG A 132 -3.60 -9.97 -7.85
C ARG A 132 -4.30 -10.63 -9.03
N GLY A 133 -4.77 -9.80 -9.96
CA GLY A 133 -5.34 -10.26 -11.22
C GLY A 133 -4.32 -10.34 -12.35
N ALA A 134 -4.81 -10.41 -13.59
CA ALA A 134 -3.98 -10.51 -14.79
C ALA A 134 -3.06 -9.28 -14.96
N THR A 135 -1.82 -9.53 -15.40
CA THR A 135 -0.79 -8.52 -15.70
C THR A 135 -0.27 -8.67 -17.13
N THR A 136 0.47 -7.67 -17.59
CA THR A 136 1.22 -7.69 -18.86
C THR A 136 2.57 -7.01 -18.69
N ASP A 137 3.48 -7.23 -19.63
CA ASP A 137 4.85 -6.69 -19.65
C ASP A 137 4.99 -5.32 -20.33
N ARG A 138 4.00 -4.89 -21.12
CA ARG A 138 3.99 -3.61 -21.85
C ARG A 138 2.83 -2.69 -21.50
N ASN A 139 3.04 -1.39 -21.62
CA ASN A 139 1.95 -0.41 -21.54
C ASN A 139 1.26 -0.31 -22.92
N TRP A 140 0.06 -0.88 -23.06
CA TRP A 140 -0.72 -0.84 -24.30
C TRP A 140 -1.65 0.37 -24.42
N PHE A 141 -1.68 1.26 -23.42
CA PHE A 141 -2.45 2.48 -23.49
C PHE A 141 -1.71 3.53 -24.32
N VAL A 142 -2.42 4.55 -24.79
CA VAL A 142 -1.82 5.61 -25.62
C VAL A 142 -1.12 6.62 -24.72
N ALA A 143 0.17 6.84 -24.95
CA ALA A 143 0.97 7.81 -24.21
C ALA A 143 0.33 9.21 -24.25
N GLY A 144 0.36 9.90 -23.11
CA GLY A 144 -0.24 11.22 -22.95
C GLY A 144 -1.65 11.23 -22.33
N TYR A 145 -2.32 10.08 -22.26
CA TYR A 145 -3.64 9.93 -21.62
C TYR A 145 -3.56 9.44 -20.18
N CYS A 146 -4.65 9.64 -19.42
CA CYS A 146 -4.76 9.25 -18.02
C CYS A 146 -4.57 7.75 -17.79
N THR A 147 -5.10 6.92 -18.69
CA THR A 147 -4.95 5.46 -18.65
C THR A 147 -3.49 5.04 -18.78
N TRP A 148 -2.72 5.66 -19.68
CA TRP A 148 -1.29 5.40 -19.80
C TRP A 148 -0.54 5.82 -18.54
N GLY A 149 -0.81 7.01 -18.01
CA GLY A 149 -0.16 7.52 -16.81
C GLY A 149 -0.46 6.66 -15.57
N ALA A 150 -1.71 6.27 -15.37
CA ALA A 150 -2.11 5.39 -14.27
C ALA A 150 -1.46 4.00 -14.39
N ALA A 151 -1.38 3.44 -15.60
CA ALA A 151 -0.70 2.16 -15.84
C ALA A 151 0.82 2.25 -15.58
N ASP A 152 1.45 3.39 -15.90
CA ASP A 152 2.87 3.61 -15.66
C ASP A 152 3.20 3.74 -14.16
N ILE A 153 2.39 4.50 -13.42
CA ILE A 153 2.50 4.51 -11.96
C ILE A 153 2.26 3.10 -11.42
N TRP A 154 1.22 2.40 -11.86
CA TRP A 154 0.91 1.04 -11.41
C TRP A 154 2.12 0.11 -11.55
N ARG A 155 2.79 0.10 -12.71
CA ARG A 155 4.02 -0.69 -12.89
C ARG A 155 5.13 -0.27 -11.93
N SER A 156 5.36 1.02 -11.76
CA SER A 156 6.41 1.49 -10.83
C SER A 156 6.18 1.04 -9.38
N ARG A 157 4.90 0.79 -8.99
CA ARG A 157 4.52 0.40 -7.63
C ARG A 157 4.36 -1.11 -7.45
N THR A 158 4.07 -1.86 -8.52
CA THR A 158 3.71 -3.29 -8.45
C THR A 158 4.64 -4.22 -9.23
N GLY A 159 5.49 -3.68 -10.10
CA GLY A 159 6.45 -4.42 -10.91
C GLY A 159 5.93 -4.88 -12.29
N SER A 160 4.63 -4.74 -12.58
CA SER A 160 4.06 -5.14 -13.88
C SER A 160 2.96 -4.18 -14.33
N TYR A 161 2.68 -4.12 -15.63
CA TYR A 161 1.54 -3.35 -16.12
C TYR A 161 0.22 -4.10 -15.87
N PRO A 162 -0.90 -3.36 -15.73
CA PRO A 162 -2.22 -3.97 -15.59
C PRO A 162 -2.63 -4.74 -16.86
N GLY A 163 -3.15 -5.96 -16.71
CA GLY A 163 -3.59 -6.83 -17.81
C GLY A 163 -5.03 -6.63 -18.25
N TRP A 164 -5.61 -5.44 -18.01
CA TRP A 164 -6.94 -5.03 -18.49
C TRP A 164 -6.84 -3.79 -19.41
N GLY A 165 -7.87 -3.58 -20.22
CA GLY A 165 -7.96 -2.47 -21.17
C GLY A 165 -9.23 -1.65 -21.00
N GLY A 166 -9.58 -0.86 -22.01
CA GLY A 166 -10.77 0.00 -22.03
C GLY A 166 -10.46 1.47 -21.73
N ASN A 167 -11.51 2.29 -21.84
CA ASN A 167 -11.47 3.69 -21.42
C ASN A 167 -11.38 3.76 -19.90
N ALA A 168 -11.10 4.96 -19.37
CA ALA A 168 -10.91 5.14 -17.94
C ALA A 168 -12.12 4.65 -17.11
N LEU A 169 -13.35 4.94 -17.54
CA LEU A 169 -14.57 4.44 -16.87
C LEU A 169 -14.71 2.92 -16.85
N ASP A 170 -14.10 2.19 -17.80
CA ASP A 170 -14.27 0.74 -17.89
C ASP A 170 -13.33 -0.02 -16.94
N TRP A 171 -12.36 0.68 -16.34
CA TRP A 171 -11.24 0.06 -15.63
C TRP A 171 -11.66 -0.69 -14.37
N ASP A 172 -12.70 -0.24 -13.68
CA ASP A 172 -13.17 -0.91 -12.47
C ASP A 172 -13.75 -2.29 -12.82
N THR A 173 -14.62 -2.35 -13.83
CA THR A 173 -15.30 -3.54 -14.31
C THR A 173 -14.31 -4.48 -14.99
N ASN A 174 -13.44 -3.95 -15.85
CA ASN A 174 -12.45 -4.75 -16.56
C ASN A 174 -11.36 -5.28 -15.63
N ALA A 175 -10.91 -4.51 -14.63
CA ALA A 175 -9.97 -5.02 -13.63
C ALA A 175 -10.60 -6.12 -12.77
N ALA A 176 -11.84 -5.94 -12.32
CA ALA A 176 -12.57 -6.97 -11.58
C ALA A 176 -12.72 -8.26 -12.40
N ALA A 177 -13.09 -8.16 -13.68
CA ALA A 177 -13.17 -9.30 -14.60
C ALA A 177 -11.82 -10.00 -14.83
N LYS A 178 -10.70 -9.30 -14.59
CA LYS A 178 -9.34 -9.84 -14.60
C LYS A 178 -8.85 -10.34 -13.24
N GLY A 179 -9.73 -10.41 -12.23
CA GLY A 179 -9.43 -10.97 -10.92
C GLY A 179 -8.83 -9.98 -9.92
N TRP A 180 -8.83 -8.68 -10.23
CA TRP A 180 -8.36 -7.66 -9.31
C TRP A 180 -9.41 -7.33 -8.24
N THR A 181 -8.94 -7.00 -7.04
CA THR A 181 -9.84 -6.46 -6.01
C THR A 181 -10.24 -5.04 -6.35
N VAL A 182 -11.55 -4.82 -6.47
CA VAL A 182 -12.14 -3.51 -6.71
C VAL A 182 -13.13 -3.20 -5.58
N VAL A 183 -13.05 -1.97 -5.06
CA VAL A 183 -13.91 -1.50 -3.96
C VAL A 183 -14.47 -0.11 -4.26
N ASP A 184 -15.46 0.33 -3.50
CA ASP A 184 -16.13 1.63 -3.64
C ASP A 184 -15.71 2.65 -2.55
N THR A 185 -14.86 2.23 -1.61
CA THR A 185 -14.36 3.07 -0.51
C THR A 185 -12.90 3.48 -0.73
N PRO A 186 -12.49 4.69 -0.29
CA PRO A 186 -11.13 5.18 -0.47
C PRO A 186 -10.06 4.22 0.04
N ARG A 187 -9.06 3.95 -0.80
CA ARG A 187 -7.87 3.16 -0.45
C ARG A 187 -6.64 3.82 -1.04
N ALA A 188 -5.64 4.11 -0.21
CA ALA A 188 -4.32 4.47 -0.71
C ALA A 188 -3.69 3.26 -1.42
N ARG A 189 -2.69 3.50 -2.28
CA ARG A 189 -2.03 2.46 -3.07
C ARG A 189 -3.02 1.73 -3.99
N SER A 190 -3.83 2.51 -4.71
CA SER A 190 -4.83 2.03 -5.65
C SER A 190 -4.90 2.94 -6.87
N VAL A 191 -5.51 2.47 -7.94
CA VAL A 191 -6.02 3.35 -9.00
C VAL A 191 -7.45 3.71 -8.66
N VAL A 192 -7.75 5.01 -8.62
CA VAL A 192 -9.13 5.50 -8.59
C VAL A 192 -9.65 5.61 -10.01
N VAL A 193 -10.80 4.99 -10.24
CA VAL A 193 -11.64 5.13 -11.43
C VAL A 193 -12.72 6.15 -11.11
N MET A 194 -12.79 7.21 -11.90
CA MET A 194 -13.75 8.30 -11.76
C MET A 194 -14.74 8.24 -12.92
N GLU A 195 -15.96 7.83 -12.60
CA GLU A 195 -17.08 7.78 -13.52
C GLU A 195 -17.54 9.18 -13.96
N PRO A 196 -18.29 9.31 -15.06
CA PRO A 196 -19.05 10.53 -15.36
C PRO A 196 -19.87 10.96 -14.13
N GLY A 197 -19.63 12.19 -13.64
CA GLY A 197 -20.18 12.71 -12.37
C GLY A 197 -19.12 12.90 -11.27
N ALA A 198 -18.05 12.10 -11.29
CA ALA A 198 -16.81 12.38 -10.56
C ALA A 198 -15.79 13.20 -11.39
N THR A 199 -15.93 13.16 -12.72
CA THR A 199 -15.17 13.92 -13.71
C THR A 199 -16.09 14.57 -14.75
N THR A 200 -15.55 15.50 -15.55
CA THR A 200 -16.24 16.12 -16.70
C THR A 200 -16.11 15.31 -17.99
N SER A 201 -15.20 14.34 -18.04
CA SER A 201 -15.00 13.45 -19.19
C SER A 201 -16.10 12.40 -19.27
N SER A 202 -16.73 12.24 -20.45
CA SER A 202 -17.65 11.13 -20.72
C SER A 202 -16.96 9.76 -20.81
N LEU A 203 -15.63 9.75 -21.00
CA LEU A 203 -14.81 8.53 -21.00
C LEU A 203 -14.30 8.15 -19.61
N GLY A 204 -14.76 8.85 -18.56
CA GLY A 204 -14.23 8.74 -17.22
C GLY A 204 -12.82 9.34 -17.10
N HIS A 205 -12.21 9.15 -15.93
CA HIS A 205 -10.83 9.53 -15.66
C HIS A 205 -10.20 8.58 -14.65
N VAL A 206 -8.90 8.33 -14.72
CA VAL A 206 -8.18 7.45 -13.80
C VAL A 206 -6.91 8.11 -13.28
N GLY A 207 -6.55 7.79 -12.05
CA GLY A 207 -5.33 8.27 -11.41
C GLY A 207 -4.90 7.35 -10.27
N TRP A 208 -3.67 7.52 -9.80
CA TRP A 208 -3.13 6.79 -8.66
C TRP A 208 -3.42 7.53 -7.35
N VAL A 209 -3.97 6.83 -6.36
CA VAL A 209 -4.22 7.39 -5.01
C VAL A 209 -2.95 7.24 -4.16
N ASN A 210 -2.29 8.37 -3.88
CA ASN A 210 -1.10 8.41 -3.02
C ASN A 210 -1.48 8.18 -1.56
N HIS A 211 -2.46 8.95 -1.09
CA HIS A 211 -3.05 8.84 0.24
C HIS A 211 -4.44 9.49 0.21
N TYR A 212 -5.17 9.41 1.32
CA TYR A 212 -6.41 10.15 1.53
C TYR A 212 -6.48 10.66 2.97
N TYR A 213 -7.24 11.72 3.19
CA TYR A 213 -7.36 12.36 4.50
C TYR A 213 -8.76 12.92 4.69
N LEU A 214 -9.12 13.20 5.95
CA LEU A 214 -10.39 13.80 6.33
C LEU A 214 -10.18 15.31 6.54
N SER A 215 -10.99 16.14 5.90
CA SER A 215 -11.03 17.58 6.13
C SER A 215 -12.47 18.07 6.10
N GLY A 216 -12.90 18.78 7.15
CA GLY A 216 -14.27 19.29 7.25
C GLY A 216 -15.37 18.24 7.09
N GLY A 217 -15.14 17.01 7.60
CA GLY A 217 -16.08 15.89 7.45
C GLY A 217 -16.10 15.24 6.06
N THR A 218 -15.32 15.74 5.10
CA THR A 218 -15.20 15.21 3.74
C THR A 218 -13.88 14.47 3.56
N VAL A 219 -13.93 13.30 2.93
CA VAL A 219 -12.72 12.55 2.56
C VAL A 219 -12.15 13.13 1.28
N TYR A 220 -10.88 13.52 1.29
CA TYR A 220 -10.13 13.97 0.13
C TYR A 220 -9.08 12.92 -0.27
N LEU A 221 -8.99 12.66 -1.56
CA LEU A 221 -8.00 11.80 -2.18
C LEU A 221 -6.88 12.69 -2.72
N ASN A 222 -5.63 12.41 -2.35
CA ASN A 222 -4.48 12.95 -3.04
C ASN A 222 -4.15 12.03 -4.21
N ILE A 223 -4.34 12.52 -5.43
CA ILE A 223 -4.28 11.75 -6.67
C ILE A 223 -3.13 12.27 -7.52
N THR A 224 -2.32 11.36 -8.07
CA THR A 224 -1.42 11.66 -9.18
C THR A 224 -1.96 11.04 -10.47
N ASP A 225 -2.10 11.84 -11.51
CA ASP A 225 -2.56 11.39 -12.82
C ASP A 225 -1.83 12.08 -13.97
N MET A 226 -2.20 11.68 -15.19
CA MET A 226 -1.82 12.35 -16.42
C MET A 226 -3.09 12.86 -17.12
N ASN A 227 -2.96 13.95 -17.87
CA ASN A 227 -4.01 14.49 -18.74
C ASN A 227 -5.20 15.15 -18.02
N SER A 228 -5.11 15.43 -16.72
CA SER A 228 -6.11 16.26 -16.03
C SER A 228 -5.90 17.75 -16.29
N SER A 229 -4.64 18.19 -16.43
CA SER A 229 -4.25 19.59 -16.64
C SER A 229 -3.76 19.88 -18.08
N GLY A 230 -3.91 18.92 -19.00
CA GLY A 230 -3.46 19.02 -20.39
C GLY A 230 -2.79 17.73 -20.89
N PHE A 231 -2.80 17.51 -22.21
CA PHE A 231 -2.26 16.30 -22.82
C PHE A 231 -0.80 16.04 -22.44
N GLY A 232 -0.52 14.84 -21.92
CA GLY A 232 0.82 14.45 -21.47
C GLY A 232 1.32 15.13 -20.20
N VAL A 233 0.53 15.98 -19.56
CA VAL A 233 0.93 16.68 -18.34
C VAL A 233 0.61 15.81 -17.13
N TRP A 234 1.62 15.56 -16.30
CA TRP A 234 1.46 14.97 -14.98
C TRP A 234 0.92 16.00 -13.99
N SER A 235 0.01 15.58 -13.12
CA SER A 235 -0.55 16.46 -12.09
C SER A 235 -0.75 15.69 -10.79
N THR A 236 -0.56 16.38 -9.66
CA THR A 236 -0.93 15.88 -8.34
C THR A 236 -1.86 16.89 -7.70
N TYR A 237 -3.04 16.45 -7.28
CA TYR A 237 -4.06 17.33 -6.71
C TYR A 237 -4.96 16.57 -5.74
N ASP A 238 -5.72 17.32 -4.95
CA ASP A 238 -6.70 16.77 -4.04
C ASP A 238 -8.10 16.81 -4.65
N ARG A 239 -8.84 15.71 -4.49
CA ARG A 239 -10.23 15.58 -4.96
C ARG A 239 -11.11 14.99 -3.86
N ALA A 240 -12.25 15.61 -3.61
CA ALA A 240 -13.24 15.04 -2.71
C ALA A 240 -13.73 13.68 -3.23
N TRP A 241 -13.74 12.68 -2.36
CA TRP A 241 -14.34 11.39 -2.66
C TRP A 241 -15.84 11.57 -2.93
N LYS A 242 -16.29 10.99 -4.05
CA LYS A 242 -17.71 10.97 -4.44
C LYS A 242 -18.21 9.53 -4.41
N PRO A 243 -18.84 9.09 -3.31
CA PRO A 243 -19.44 7.76 -3.23
C PRO A 243 -20.37 7.49 -4.41
N GLY A 244 -20.35 6.28 -4.95
CA GLY A 244 -21.13 5.89 -6.12
C GLY A 244 -20.46 6.19 -7.46
N TYR A 245 -19.69 7.28 -7.56
CA TYR A 245 -19.01 7.73 -8.79
C TYR A 245 -17.50 7.44 -8.82
N MET A 246 -16.96 6.86 -7.75
CA MET A 246 -15.56 6.49 -7.67
C MET A 246 -15.42 5.03 -7.24
N ARG A 247 -14.50 4.33 -7.90
CA ARG A 247 -14.11 2.95 -7.59
C ARG A 247 -12.59 2.86 -7.50
N PHE A 248 -12.09 1.88 -6.75
CA PHE A 248 -10.68 1.76 -6.44
C PHE A 248 -10.20 0.36 -6.80
N VAL A 249 -9.34 0.27 -7.81
CA VAL A 249 -8.64 -0.96 -8.18
C VAL A 249 -7.40 -1.06 -7.29
N LEU A 250 -7.39 -2.03 -6.38
CA LEU A 250 -6.37 -2.11 -5.34
C LEU A 250 -5.12 -2.79 -5.86
N ALA A 251 -3.97 -2.15 -5.65
CA ALA A 251 -2.70 -2.82 -5.87
C ALA A 251 -2.47 -3.90 -4.80
N PRO A 252 -1.72 -4.97 -5.11
CA PRO A 252 -1.36 -5.97 -4.12
C PRO A 252 -0.52 -5.37 -3.00
N THR A 253 -0.49 -6.07 -1.87
CA THR A 253 0.47 -5.77 -0.80
C THR A 253 1.89 -5.75 -1.36
N PRO A 254 2.71 -4.75 -0.97
CA PRO A 254 4.10 -4.64 -1.41
C PRO A 254 4.98 -5.78 -0.92
#